data_AF-A0AAW2HWZ5-F1
#
_entry.id   AF-A0AAW2HWZ5-F1
#
_cell.length_a   1.000
_cell.length_b   1.000
_cell.length_c   1.000
_cell.angle_alpha   90.00
_cell.angle_beta   90.00
_cell.angle_gamma   90.00
#
_symmetry.space_group_name_H-M   'P 1'
#
loop_
_entity.id
_entity.type
_entity.pdbx_description
1 polymer ?
#
loop_
_entity_poly.entity_id
_entity_poly.type
_entity_poly.pdbx_seq_one_letter_code
_entity_poly.pdbx_strand_id
1 'polypeptide(L)'
;MKFGTTVRNWVCPCSVRKKYVIGALLLLFTLDYFGVFTHLFEIELDKNFRYPYDGDVTEYVLRIRQGLKPALPPINYYNYSYLTTAEERCEDGLKLVYLVKSALENVERRQAIRSTWGFEKRFSDVGIRTFFVLGISDDTKLQAAVQEEYNKHKDIIQVNFIDSYYNNTIKTMSAFKWAVEHCLNSQFYIFSDDDMFISTKNVLLFLRNPTKYPEYHVILYAGYVFVSSPHRHKSSKWFVSLREYPYNYWPPYVTAGSYVVSKEALIKMYYTSLYTKHFRFDDIYLGLVALKAGIEPFHCEEFHFYKKKYNPFNYKYVISSHGYQNPSELIKVWNEQKSRGYA
;
A
#
# COMPACT_ATOMS: atom_id res chain seq x y z
N MET A 1 46.36 73.88 -33.75
CA MET A 1 45.76 74.24 -32.46
C MET A 1 44.48 73.42 -32.29
N LYS A 2 44.52 72.49 -31.32
CA LYS A 2 43.42 71.68 -30.71
C LYS A 2 42.41 70.96 -31.63
N PHE A 3 42.69 69.67 -31.86
CA PHE A 3 41.71 68.66 -32.23
C PHE A 3 40.75 68.38 -31.06
N GLY A 4 39.46 68.26 -31.36
CA GLY A 4 38.41 67.94 -30.39
C GLY A 4 38.38 66.45 -30.04
N THR A 5 38.14 66.16 -28.77
CA THR A 5 37.79 64.83 -28.26
C THR A 5 36.62 64.98 -27.31
N THR A 6 35.40 64.81 -27.84
CA THR A 6 34.20 64.64 -27.01
C THR A 6 34.13 63.17 -26.59
N VAL A 7 34.66 62.86 -25.41
CA VAL A 7 34.47 61.54 -24.79
C VAL A 7 33.02 61.46 -24.31
N ARG A 8 32.14 60.81 -25.09
CA ARG A 8 30.84 60.38 -24.59
C ARG A 8 31.06 59.22 -23.62
N ASN A 9 31.01 59.53 -22.32
CA ASN A 9 30.91 58.51 -21.28
C ASN A 9 29.58 57.77 -21.44
N TRP A 10 29.62 56.57 -22.01
CA TRP A 10 28.53 55.61 -21.91
C TRP A 10 28.45 55.12 -20.46
N VAL A 11 27.69 55.82 -19.62
CA VAL A 11 27.29 55.28 -18.32
C VAL A 11 26.27 54.19 -18.62
N CYS A 12 26.69 52.93 -18.54
CA CYS A 12 25.83 51.77 -18.67
C CYS A 12 24.77 51.82 -17.56
N PRO A 13 23.46 52.01 -17.85
CA PRO A 13 22.45 52.13 -16.82
C PRO A 13 21.98 50.73 -16.44
N CYS A 14 22.82 49.97 -15.73
CA CYS A 14 22.40 48.66 -15.26
C CYS A 14 22.91 48.36 -13.84
N SER A 15 22.57 49.25 -12.91
CA SER A 15 22.51 48.89 -11.49
C SER A 15 21.14 48.26 -11.23
N VAL A 16 21.03 46.96 -11.49
CA VAL A 16 19.89 46.19 -10.96
C VAL A 16 19.93 46.36 -9.45
N ARG A 17 18.98 47.11 -8.88
CA ARG A 17 18.99 47.41 -7.45
C ARG A 17 19.02 46.08 -6.69
N LYS A 18 19.95 45.90 -5.74
CA LYS A 18 20.16 44.67 -4.95
C LYS A 18 18.86 44.02 -4.46
N LYS A 19 17.84 44.82 -4.13
CA LYS A 19 16.49 44.35 -3.75
C LYS A 19 15.78 43.49 -4.82
N TYR A 20 15.94 43.79 -6.11
CA TYR A 20 15.34 43.01 -7.20
C TYR A 20 16.10 41.70 -7.40
N VAL A 21 17.42 41.70 -7.24
CA VAL A 21 18.22 40.46 -7.26
C VAL A 21 17.83 39.55 -6.10
N ILE A 22 17.73 40.08 -4.88
CA ILE A 22 17.29 39.34 -3.70
C ILE A 22 15.86 38.81 -3.90
N GLY A 23 14.95 39.65 -4.39
CA GLY A 23 13.57 39.24 -4.68
C GLY A 23 13.49 38.12 -5.72
N ALA A 24 14.30 38.19 -6.79
CA ALA A 24 14.37 37.14 -7.80
C ALA A 24 14.95 35.83 -7.24
N LEU A 25 16.02 35.89 -6.44
CA LEU A 25 16.59 34.72 -5.78
C LEU A 25 15.60 34.06 -4.82
N LEU A 26 14.86 34.86 -4.04
CA LEU A 26 13.81 34.37 -3.16
C LEU A 26 12.69 33.70 -3.97
N LEU A 27 12.24 34.32 -5.06
CA LEU A 27 11.24 33.73 -5.95
C LEU A 27 11.72 32.40 -6.55
N LEU A 28 12.95 32.35 -7.07
CA LEU A 28 13.54 31.12 -7.62
C LEU A 28 13.64 30.02 -6.56
N PHE A 29 14.09 30.38 -5.34
CA PHE A 29 14.13 29.44 -4.22
C PHE A 29 12.72 28.94 -3.86
N THR A 30 11.72 29.83 -3.83
CA THR A 30 10.33 29.45 -3.56
C THR A 30 9.79 28.51 -4.64
N LEU A 31 10.01 28.82 -5.91
CA LEU A 31 9.59 27.97 -7.04
C LEU A 31 10.27 26.60 -7.00
N ASP A 32 11.58 26.53 -6.71
CA ASP A 32 12.30 25.27 -6.49
C ASP A 32 11.78 24.50 -5.28
N TYR A 33 11.52 25.19 -4.16
CA TYR A 33 11.01 24.58 -2.93
C TYR A 33 9.65 23.93 -3.13
N PHE A 34 8.78 24.56 -3.92
CA PHE A 34 7.48 24.01 -4.33
C PHE A 34 7.57 23.03 -5.51
N GLY A 35 8.77 22.75 -6.02
CA GLY A 35 9.01 21.73 -7.04
C GLY A 35 8.65 22.15 -8.46
N VAL A 36 8.41 23.43 -8.73
CA VAL A 36 7.99 23.94 -10.05
C VAL A 36 9.00 23.57 -11.13
N PHE A 37 10.30 23.70 -10.84
CA PHE A 37 11.35 23.33 -11.78
C PHE A 37 11.59 21.82 -11.86
N THR A 38 11.24 21.07 -10.81
CA THR A 38 11.41 19.61 -10.77
C THR A 38 10.62 18.92 -11.87
N HIS A 39 9.41 19.41 -12.17
CA HIS A 39 8.54 18.85 -13.21
C HIS A 39 9.15 18.91 -14.62
N LEU A 40 10.06 19.84 -14.88
CA LEU A 40 10.74 19.96 -16.19
C LEU A 40 11.72 18.81 -16.48
N PHE A 41 12.14 18.08 -15.45
CA PHE A 41 13.13 17.01 -15.54
C PHE A 41 12.52 15.63 -15.26
N GLU A 42 11.19 15.54 -15.20
CA GLU A 42 10.50 14.26 -15.07
C GLU A 42 10.55 13.47 -16.37
N ILE A 43 10.59 12.15 -16.24
CA ILE A 43 10.57 11.20 -17.35
C ILE A 43 9.13 10.72 -17.56
N GLU A 44 8.65 10.68 -18.81
CA GLU A 44 7.36 10.07 -19.14
C GLU A 44 7.40 8.55 -18.87
N LEU A 45 6.59 8.08 -17.91
CA LEU A 45 6.56 6.66 -17.52
C LEU A 45 6.21 5.75 -18.71
N ASP A 46 5.12 6.00 -19.44
CA ASP A 46 4.63 5.08 -20.49
C ASP A 46 5.62 4.87 -21.63
N LYS A 47 6.46 5.86 -21.92
CA LYS A 47 7.45 5.79 -23.00
C LYS A 47 8.81 5.28 -22.54
N ASN A 48 9.16 5.53 -21.28
CA ASN A 48 10.54 5.35 -20.80
C ASN A 48 10.63 4.59 -19.49
N PHE A 49 9.59 3.84 -19.09
CA PHE A 49 9.61 3.05 -17.87
C PHE A 49 10.77 2.05 -17.91
N ARG A 50 11.72 2.27 -17.01
CA ARG A 50 12.84 1.40 -16.70
C ARG A 50 12.87 1.13 -15.21
N TYR A 51 12.92 -0.13 -14.84
CA TYR A 51 13.07 -0.53 -13.45
C TYR A 51 14.23 -1.52 -13.37
N PRO A 52 15.02 -1.58 -12.28
CA PRO A 52 16.40 -2.12 -12.35
C PRO A 52 16.61 -3.52 -12.94
N TYR A 53 15.55 -4.34 -13.03
CA TYR A 53 15.52 -5.51 -13.90
C TYR A 53 14.44 -5.32 -14.97
N ASP A 54 14.88 -5.09 -16.21
CA ASP A 54 14.05 -5.12 -17.42
C ASP A 54 13.98 -6.59 -17.92
N GLY A 55 12.78 -7.11 -18.16
CA GLY A 55 12.54 -8.51 -18.56
C GLY A 55 11.15 -9.01 -18.14
N ASP A 56 10.70 -10.13 -18.71
CA ASP A 56 9.43 -10.76 -18.31
C ASP A 56 9.57 -11.42 -16.94
N VAL A 57 9.20 -10.67 -15.89
CA VAL A 57 9.21 -11.18 -14.52
C VAL A 57 8.33 -12.42 -14.38
N THR A 58 7.34 -12.62 -15.25
CA THR A 58 6.52 -13.82 -15.30
C THR A 58 7.36 -15.07 -15.52
N GLU A 59 8.39 -15.03 -16.39
CA GLU A 59 9.28 -16.18 -16.59
C GLU A 59 10.05 -16.51 -15.30
N TYR A 60 10.55 -15.50 -14.59
CA TYR A 60 11.28 -15.70 -13.33
C TYR A 60 10.36 -16.27 -12.24
N VAL A 61 9.13 -15.77 -12.13
CA VAL A 61 8.11 -16.32 -11.23
C VAL A 61 7.85 -17.80 -11.56
N LEU A 62 7.66 -18.13 -12.84
CA LEU A 62 7.41 -19.51 -13.27
C LEU A 62 8.58 -20.44 -12.95
N ARG A 63 9.81 -20.00 -13.18
CA ARG A 63 11.01 -20.78 -12.84
C ARG A 63 11.13 -21.01 -11.33
N ILE A 64 10.93 -19.98 -10.51
CA ILE A 64 10.97 -20.13 -9.04
C ILE A 64 9.89 -21.11 -8.58
N ARG A 65 8.67 -21.04 -9.14
CA ARG A 65 7.60 -22.00 -8.85
C ARG A 65 7.96 -23.44 -9.21
N GLN A 66 8.82 -23.65 -10.20
CA GLN A 66 9.32 -24.97 -10.61
C GLN A 66 10.57 -25.41 -9.82
N GLY A 67 10.99 -24.64 -8.80
CA GLY A 67 12.23 -24.90 -8.06
C GLY A 67 13.50 -24.61 -8.85
N LEU A 68 13.39 -23.94 -9.99
CA LEU A 68 14.52 -23.56 -10.83
C LEU A 68 15.08 -22.20 -10.41
N LYS A 69 16.40 -22.08 -10.41
CA LYS A 69 17.08 -20.81 -10.13
C LYS A 69 16.98 -19.88 -11.35
N PRO A 70 16.45 -18.66 -11.21
CA PRO A 70 16.41 -17.68 -12.30
C PRO A 70 17.82 -17.24 -12.69
N ALA A 71 17.96 -16.74 -13.92
CA ALA A 71 19.23 -16.26 -14.45
C ALA A 71 19.78 -15.05 -13.66
N LEU A 72 18.88 -14.24 -13.07
CA LEU A 72 19.24 -13.10 -12.24
C LEU A 72 18.86 -13.36 -10.77
N PRO A 73 19.72 -12.97 -9.82
CA PRO A 73 19.37 -13.03 -8.40
C PRO A 73 18.28 -11.98 -8.07
N PRO A 74 17.44 -12.24 -7.05
CA PRO A 74 16.55 -11.22 -6.50
C PRO A 74 17.27 -9.94 -6.05
N ILE A 75 16.61 -8.78 -6.18
CA ILE A 75 17.02 -7.52 -5.52
C ILE A 75 16.56 -7.51 -4.07
N ASN A 76 15.35 -8.03 -3.80
CA ASN A 76 14.78 -8.07 -2.46
C ASN A 76 14.70 -9.51 -1.97
N TYR A 77 15.14 -9.75 -0.74
CA TYR A 77 15.09 -11.06 -0.12
C TYR A 77 14.09 -11.15 1.05
N TYR A 78 13.62 -10.01 1.59
CA TYR A 78 12.75 -9.94 2.76
C TYR A 78 13.15 -10.94 3.86
N ASN A 79 14.45 -10.95 4.21
CA ASN A 79 15.07 -11.90 5.16
C ASN A 79 14.75 -11.56 6.63
N TYR A 80 13.51 -11.15 6.91
CA TYR A 80 13.04 -10.96 8.27
C TYR A 80 12.47 -12.28 8.80
N SER A 81 12.89 -12.69 9.99
CA SER A 81 12.37 -13.89 10.63
C SER A 81 10.97 -13.63 11.22
N TYR A 82 10.11 -14.64 11.17
CA TYR A 82 8.84 -14.64 11.89
C TYR A 82 9.10 -15.06 13.34
N LEU A 83 8.70 -14.23 14.30
CA LEU A 83 8.71 -14.57 15.73
C LEU A 83 7.49 -15.43 16.08
N THR A 84 6.35 -15.14 15.43
CA THR A 84 5.14 -15.95 15.48
C THR A 84 4.58 -16.07 14.06
N THR A 85 4.14 -17.28 13.69
CA THR A 85 3.57 -17.54 12.36
C THR A 85 2.07 -17.75 12.40
N ALA A 86 1.50 -18.27 13.49
CA ALA A 86 0.08 -18.67 13.55
C ALA A 86 -0.36 -19.61 12.40
N GLU A 87 0.59 -20.33 11.79
CA GLU A 87 0.34 -21.12 10.58
C GLU A 87 -0.64 -22.27 10.84
N GLU A 88 -0.73 -22.74 12.09
CA GLU A 88 -1.64 -23.84 12.47
C GLU A 88 -3.12 -23.50 12.26
N ARG A 89 -3.45 -22.21 12.12
CA ARG A 89 -4.82 -21.76 11.84
C ARG A 89 -5.17 -21.73 10.36
N CYS A 90 -4.19 -21.89 9.47
CA CYS A 90 -4.45 -21.94 8.04
C CYS A 90 -4.82 -23.36 7.58
N GLU A 91 -6.09 -23.68 7.76
CA GLU A 91 -6.67 -24.97 7.37
C GLU A 91 -7.02 -25.01 5.88
N ASP A 92 -7.36 -26.20 5.37
CA ASP A 92 -7.88 -26.37 4.01
C ASP A 92 -9.30 -25.79 3.86
N GLY A 93 -9.67 -25.45 2.62
CA GLY A 93 -11.04 -25.02 2.29
C GLY A 93 -11.37 -23.57 2.66
N LEU A 94 -10.36 -22.75 2.95
CA LEU A 94 -10.56 -21.31 3.19
C LEU A 94 -11.01 -20.60 1.90
N LYS A 95 -12.01 -19.74 2.04
CA LYS A 95 -12.46 -18.86 0.95
C LYS A 95 -11.77 -17.50 1.03
N LEU A 96 -11.59 -16.99 2.25
CA LEU A 96 -11.10 -15.64 2.50
C LEU A 96 -10.17 -15.60 3.72
N VAL A 97 -9.01 -14.97 3.56
CA VAL A 97 -8.07 -14.69 4.65
C VAL A 97 -7.90 -13.17 4.77
N TYR A 98 -8.08 -12.63 5.97
CA TYR A 98 -7.75 -11.25 6.30
C TYR A 98 -6.33 -11.17 6.86
N LEU A 99 -5.52 -10.30 6.29
CA LEU A 99 -4.17 -9.93 6.74
C LEU A 99 -4.20 -8.46 7.15
N VAL A 100 -4.35 -8.23 8.44
CA VAL A 100 -4.56 -6.90 9.01
C VAL A 100 -3.24 -6.33 9.52
N LYS A 101 -2.70 -5.32 8.85
CA LYS A 101 -1.56 -4.53 9.34
C LYS A 101 -2.02 -3.75 10.57
N SER A 102 -1.35 -3.97 11.70
CA SER A 102 -1.65 -3.28 12.96
C SER A 102 -0.34 -2.82 13.62
N ALA A 103 -0.42 -1.89 14.57
CA ALA A 103 0.70 -1.47 15.41
C ALA A 103 0.63 -2.22 16.75
N LEU A 104 1.76 -2.43 17.44
CA LEU A 104 1.80 -3.26 18.65
C LEU A 104 0.81 -2.75 19.72
N GLU A 105 0.73 -1.43 19.89
CA GLU A 105 -0.13 -0.73 20.84
C GLU A 105 -1.64 -0.81 20.54
N ASN A 106 -2.03 -1.15 19.31
CA ASN A 106 -3.44 -1.15 18.86
C ASN A 106 -4.24 -2.39 19.29
N VAL A 107 -4.02 -2.88 20.52
CA VAL A 107 -4.68 -4.07 21.08
C VAL A 107 -6.21 -3.94 21.03
N GLU A 108 -6.75 -2.78 21.41
CA GLU A 108 -8.19 -2.54 21.41
C GLU A 108 -8.79 -2.53 19.99
N ARG A 109 -8.05 -2.04 18.99
CA ARG A 109 -8.50 -2.10 17.58
C ARG A 109 -8.55 -3.53 17.10
N ARG A 110 -7.51 -4.32 17.36
CA ARG A 110 -7.50 -5.76 17.03
C ARG A 110 -8.67 -6.48 17.69
N GLN A 111 -8.95 -6.18 18.96
CA GLN A 111 -10.09 -6.76 19.68
C GLN A 111 -11.45 -6.34 19.10
N ALA A 112 -11.61 -5.07 18.69
CA ALA A 112 -12.81 -4.62 17.99
C ALA A 112 -12.97 -5.32 16.63
N ILE A 113 -11.90 -5.52 15.87
CA ILE A 113 -11.92 -6.26 14.61
C ILE A 113 -12.35 -7.70 14.84
N ARG A 114 -11.77 -8.41 15.82
CA ARG A 114 -12.16 -9.79 16.19
C ARG A 114 -13.64 -9.93 16.54
N SER A 115 -14.23 -8.89 17.14
CA SER A 115 -15.66 -8.88 17.52
C SER A 115 -16.61 -8.35 16.45
N THR A 116 -16.07 -7.86 15.32
CA THR A 116 -16.83 -7.26 14.22
C THR A 116 -16.53 -7.97 12.89
N TRP A 117 -15.94 -7.28 11.93
CA TRP A 117 -15.73 -7.78 10.56
C TRP A 117 -14.65 -8.86 10.46
N GLY A 118 -13.75 -8.93 11.44
CA GLY A 118 -12.76 -10.01 11.55
C GLY A 118 -13.31 -11.27 12.23
N PHE A 119 -14.59 -11.31 12.61
CA PHE A 119 -15.20 -12.47 13.26
C PHE A 119 -15.36 -13.64 12.28
N GLU A 120 -14.54 -14.67 12.46
CA GLU A 120 -14.36 -15.78 11.52
C GLU A 120 -15.62 -16.66 11.35
N LYS A 121 -16.47 -16.75 12.39
CA LYS A 121 -17.67 -17.58 12.38
C LYS A 121 -18.92 -16.81 11.93
N ARG A 122 -18.75 -15.70 11.21
CA ARG A 122 -19.87 -14.86 10.75
C ARG A 122 -20.77 -15.57 9.72
N PHE A 123 -20.18 -16.41 8.88
CA PHE A 123 -20.84 -17.19 7.83
C PHE A 123 -20.43 -18.65 7.97
N SER A 124 -21.38 -19.53 8.33
CA SER A 124 -21.09 -20.93 8.65
C SER A 124 -20.61 -21.75 7.45
N ASP A 125 -20.94 -21.33 6.23
CA ASP A 125 -20.60 -21.97 4.95
C ASP A 125 -19.34 -21.42 4.29
N VAL A 126 -18.65 -20.46 4.94
CA VAL A 126 -17.49 -19.78 4.36
C VAL A 126 -16.31 -19.89 5.31
N GLY A 127 -15.25 -20.58 4.88
CA GLY A 127 -13.99 -20.63 5.62
C GLY A 127 -13.31 -19.26 5.62
N ILE A 128 -13.26 -18.62 6.80
CA ILE A 128 -12.64 -17.31 7.01
C ILE A 128 -11.59 -17.43 8.11
N ARG A 129 -10.44 -16.77 7.92
CA ARG A 129 -9.43 -16.54 8.96
C ARG A 129 -9.00 -15.09 8.99
N THR A 130 -8.70 -14.60 10.18
CA THR A 130 -8.20 -13.24 10.40
C THR A 130 -6.86 -13.30 11.12
N PHE A 131 -5.83 -12.70 10.53
CA PHE A 131 -4.50 -12.58 11.09
C PHE A 131 -4.10 -11.11 11.22
N PHE A 132 -3.37 -10.79 12.28
CA PHE A 132 -2.79 -9.48 12.52
C PHE A 132 -1.29 -9.51 12.27
N VAL A 133 -0.81 -8.63 11.40
CA VAL A 133 0.60 -8.53 11.03
C VAL A 133 1.25 -7.38 11.78
N LEU A 134 2.24 -7.72 12.61
CA LEU A 134 2.96 -6.77 13.47
C LEU A 134 4.47 -6.82 13.18
N GLY A 135 5.15 -5.69 13.41
CA GLY A 135 6.61 -5.67 13.56
C GLY A 135 7.05 -5.91 15.00
N ILE A 136 8.22 -5.39 15.34
CA ILE A 136 8.76 -5.34 16.69
C ILE A 136 8.91 -3.88 17.16
N SER A 137 8.92 -3.70 18.48
CA SER A 137 9.32 -2.49 19.19
C SER A 137 10.47 -2.80 20.15
N ASP A 138 11.29 -1.80 20.46
CA ASP A 138 12.31 -1.86 21.51
C ASP A 138 11.70 -1.82 22.92
N ASP A 139 10.39 -1.50 23.04
CA ASP A 139 9.67 -1.54 24.30
C ASP A 139 9.34 -2.98 24.70
N THR A 140 10.06 -3.49 25.71
CA THR A 140 9.91 -4.85 26.23
C THR A 140 8.53 -5.12 26.83
N LYS A 141 7.82 -4.11 27.33
CA LYS A 141 6.45 -4.27 27.86
C LYS A 141 5.47 -4.47 26.72
N LEU A 142 5.60 -3.72 25.63
CA LEU A 142 4.77 -3.91 24.43
C LEU A 142 5.01 -5.29 23.82
N GLN A 143 6.26 -5.76 23.79
CA GLN A 143 6.59 -7.10 23.30
C GLN A 143 5.96 -8.21 24.16
N ALA A 144 6.05 -8.09 25.49
CA ALA A 144 5.41 -9.03 26.41
C ALA A 144 3.89 -9.06 26.21
N ALA A 145 3.25 -7.88 26.05
CA ALA A 145 1.81 -7.79 25.82
C ALA A 145 1.38 -8.44 24.48
N VAL A 146 2.16 -8.26 23.40
CA VAL A 146 1.92 -8.93 22.12
C VAL A 146 2.06 -10.45 22.26
N GLN A 147 3.05 -10.93 23.01
CA GLN A 147 3.23 -12.36 23.25
C GLN A 147 2.07 -12.97 24.04
N GLU A 148 1.55 -12.26 25.06
CA GLU A 148 0.35 -12.65 25.80
C GLU A 148 -0.89 -12.69 24.90
N GLU A 149 -1.07 -11.67 24.06
CA GLU A 149 -2.17 -11.62 23.09
C GLU A 149 -2.09 -12.79 22.09
N TYR A 150 -0.89 -13.08 21.55
CA TYR A 150 -0.67 -14.23 20.69
C TYR A 150 -1.02 -15.54 21.41
N ASN A 151 -0.59 -15.70 22.66
CA ASN A 151 -0.89 -16.91 23.43
C ASN A 151 -2.39 -17.13 23.64
N LYS A 152 -3.17 -16.04 23.74
CA LYS A 152 -4.62 -16.08 23.90
C LYS A 152 -5.37 -16.30 22.59
N HIS A 153 -4.99 -15.61 21.52
CA HIS A 153 -5.78 -15.54 20.29
C HIS A 153 -5.20 -16.33 19.12
N LYS A 154 -3.87 -16.57 19.12
CA LYS A 154 -3.15 -17.32 18.09
C LYS A 154 -3.36 -16.77 16.66
N ASP A 155 -3.64 -15.47 16.48
CA ASP A 155 -3.83 -14.81 15.16
C ASP A 155 -2.72 -13.80 14.81
N ILE A 156 -1.65 -13.69 15.61
CA ILE A 156 -0.61 -12.70 15.37
C ILE A 156 0.53 -13.32 14.55
N ILE A 157 0.81 -12.69 13.40
CA ILE A 157 2.02 -12.89 12.61
C ILE A 157 2.98 -11.76 12.97
N GLN A 158 3.96 -12.05 13.82
CA GLN A 158 4.94 -11.07 14.25
C GLN A 158 6.25 -11.26 13.48
N VAL A 159 6.73 -10.19 12.85
CA VAL A 159 7.91 -10.21 12.00
C VAL A 159 9.01 -9.36 12.62
N ASN A 160 10.25 -9.84 12.58
CA ASN A 160 11.40 -9.22 13.23
C ASN A 160 11.95 -7.99 12.46
N PHE A 161 11.16 -6.93 12.34
CA PHE A 161 11.56 -5.61 11.84
C PHE A 161 10.94 -4.50 12.69
N ILE A 162 11.64 -3.37 12.86
CA ILE A 162 11.12 -2.24 13.64
C ILE A 162 9.85 -1.69 13.00
N ASP A 163 8.76 -1.69 13.75
CA ASP A 163 7.46 -1.22 13.28
C ASP A 163 7.45 0.31 13.18
N SER A 164 7.43 0.82 11.95
CA SER A 164 7.40 2.25 11.67
C SER A 164 6.71 2.52 10.33
N TYR A 165 6.21 3.75 10.15
CA TYR A 165 5.44 4.12 8.96
C TYR A 165 6.16 3.81 7.63
N TYR A 166 7.44 4.16 7.50
CA TYR A 166 8.20 3.90 6.26
C TYR A 166 8.61 2.42 6.10
N ASN A 167 8.46 1.61 7.15
CA ASN A 167 8.65 0.15 7.07
C ASN A 167 7.33 -0.58 6.72
N ASN A 168 6.24 0.13 6.42
CA ASN A 168 4.98 -0.51 6.00
C ASN A 168 5.13 -1.36 4.74
N THR A 169 6.04 -1.02 3.82
CA THR A 169 6.33 -1.89 2.67
C THR A 169 6.96 -3.22 3.12
N ILE A 170 7.84 -3.20 4.13
CA ILE A 170 8.40 -4.43 4.72
C ILE A 170 7.29 -5.25 5.37
N LYS A 171 6.41 -4.61 6.15
CA LYS A 171 5.25 -5.27 6.78
C LYS A 171 4.35 -5.93 5.73
N THR A 172 4.01 -5.19 4.68
CA THR A 172 3.17 -5.66 3.58
C THR A 172 3.79 -6.85 2.87
N MET A 173 5.06 -6.75 2.47
CA MET A 173 5.70 -7.85 1.75
C MET A 173 5.98 -9.07 2.63
N SER A 174 6.18 -8.87 3.93
CA SER A 174 6.25 -9.97 4.90
C SER A 174 4.90 -10.67 5.06
N ALA A 175 3.78 -9.95 4.95
CA ALA A 175 2.45 -10.54 4.94
C ALA A 175 2.17 -11.33 3.65
N PHE A 176 2.60 -10.82 2.49
CA PHE A 176 2.54 -11.55 1.22
C PHE A 176 3.37 -12.83 1.28
N LYS A 177 4.62 -12.73 1.74
CA LYS A 177 5.52 -13.88 1.93
C LYS A 177 4.87 -14.93 2.83
N TRP A 178 4.36 -14.50 3.98
CA TRP A 178 3.71 -15.40 4.93
C TRP A 178 2.52 -16.12 4.31
N ALA A 179 1.67 -15.39 3.59
CA ALA A 179 0.51 -15.98 2.93
C ALA A 179 0.91 -17.00 1.86
N VAL A 180 2.00 -16.74 1.12
CA VAL A 180 2.52 -17.67 0.11
C VAL A 180 3.16 -18.92 0.73
N GLU A 181 3.93 -18.75 1.81
CA GLU A 181 4.70 -19.84 2.43
C GLU A 181 3.88 -20.67 3.41
N HIS A 182 2.97 -20.04 4.16
CA HIS A 182 2.29 -20.65 5.31
C HIS A 182 0.76 -20.72 5.17
N CYS A 183 0.15 -19.98 4.22
CA CYS A 183 -1.30 -19.95 4.12
C CYS A 183 -1.84 -19.86 2.70
N LEU A 184 -1.36 -20.71 1.81
CA LEU A 184 -1.75 -20.71 0.39
C LEU A 184 -3.09 -21.43 0.12
N ASN A 185 -3.82 -21.83 1.17
CA ASN A 185 -5.05 -22.63 1.08
C ASN A 185 -6.34 -21.80 0.96
N SER A 186 -6.22 -20.47 0.88
CA SER A 186 -7.36 -19.57 0.64
C SER A 186 -7.51 -19.21 -0.84
N GLN A 187 -8.75 -18.96 -1.28
CA GLN A 187 -9.01 -18.48 -2.64
C GLN A 187 -8.71 -16.98 -2.79
N PHE A 188 -8.99 -16.20 -1.75
CA PHE A 188 -8.81 -14.75 -1.72
C PHE A 188 -8.16 -14.29 -0.42
N TYR A 189 -7.45 -13.17 -0.51
CA TYR A 189 -6.78 -12.53 0.61
C TYR A 189 -7.16 -11.05 0.61
N ILE A 190 -7.68 -10.56 1.73
CA ILE A 190 -7.83 -9.14 1.97
C ILE A 190 -6.67 -8.68 2.83
N PHE A 191 -5.98 -7.66 2.35
CA PHE A 191 -5.04 -6.91 3.17
C PHE A 191 -5.76 -5.67 3.66
N SER A 192 -5.62 -5.36 4.94
CA SER A 192 -6.27 -4.18 5.53
C SER A 192 -5.40 -3.51 6.58
N ASP A 193 -5.59 -2.22 6.82
CA ASP A 193 -5.14 -1.53 8.04
C ASP A 193 -6.17 -1.76 9.17
N ASP A 194 -5.76 -1.51 10.41
CA ASP A 194 -6.56 -1.77 11.62
C ASP A 194 -7.58 -0.68 11.97
N ASP A 195 -7.67 0.38 11.17
CA ASP A 195 -8.64 1.48 11.31
C ASP A 195 -9.67 1.51 10.17
N MET A 196 -9.97 0.33 9.64
CA MET A 196 -10.97 0.14 8.59
C MET A 196 -12.29 -0.41 9.15
N PHE A 197 -13.40 0.06 8.58
CA PHE A 197 -14.65 -0.69 8.54
C PHE A 197 -14.63 -1.62 7.32
N ILE A 198 -15.08 -2.87 7.48
CA ILE A 198 -15.28 -3.81 6.37
C ILE A 198 -16.65 -4.48 6.51
N SER A 199 -17.38 -4.62 5.40
CA SER A 199 -18.54 -5.51 5.30
C SER A 199 -18.11 -6.83 4.66
N THR A 200 -17.93 -7.87 5.48
CA THR A 200 -17.60 -9.22 4.99
C THR A 200 -18.69 -9.74 4.07
N LYS A 201 -19.97 -9.41 4.32
CA LYS A 201 -21.06 -9.71 3.38
C LYS A 201 -20.79 -9.12 1.99
N ASN A 202 -20.48 -7.83 1.91
CA ASN A 202 -20.29 -7.15 0.62
C ASN A 202 -19.00 -7.60 -0.07
N VAL A 203 -17.94 -7.92 0.68
CA VAL A 203 -16.76 -8.62 0.14
C VAL A 203 -17.17 -9.92 -0.53
N LEU A 204 -17.93 -10.78 0.14
CA LEU A 204 -18.31 -12.08 -0.43
C LEU A 204 -19.22 -11.93 -1.65
N LEU A 205 -20.10 -10.93 -1.68
CA LEU A 205 -20.91 -10.61 -2.86
C LEU A 205 -20.05 -10.12 -4.03
N PHE A 206 -19.08 -9.25 -3.75
CA PHE A 206 -18.08 -8.78 -4.72
C PHE A 206 -17.30 -9.95 -5.32
N LEU A 207 -16.85 -10.90 -4.50
CA LEU A 207 -16.09 -12.08 -4.93
C LEU A 207 -16.95 -13.16 -5.64
N ARG A 208 -18.26 -13.21 -5.39
CA ARG A 208 -19.17 -14.18 -6.03
C ARG A 208 -19.62 -13.78 -7.43
N ASN A 209 -19.48 -12.51 -7.82
CA ASN A 209 -19.99 -12.02 -9.09
C ASN A 209 -18.87 -11.62 -10.05
N PRO A 210 -18.15 -12.60 -10.64
CA PRO A 210 -17.01 -12.33 -11.49
C PRO A 210 -17.36 -11.63 -12.80
N THR A 211 -18.64 -11.51 -13.20
CA THR A 211 -19.08 -10.73 -14.37
C THR A 211 -18.83 -9.22 -14.24
N LYS A 212 -18.45 -8.74 -13.05
CA LYS A 212 -17.90 -7.38 -12.85
C LYS A 212 -16.38 -7.30 -13.04
N TYR A 213 -15.67 -8.43 -13.07
CA TYR A 213 -14.27 -8.51 -13.47
C TYR A 213 -14.20 -9.06 -14.90
N PRO A 214 -13.11 -8.84 -15.66
CA PRO A 214 -12.95 -9.51 -16.94
C PRO A 214 -13.06 -11.03 -16.75
N GLU A 215 -14.01 -11.66 -17.45
CA GLU A 215 -14.56 -13.02 -17.25
C GLU A 215 -13.53 -14.18 -17.31
N TYR A 216 -12.23 -13.89 -17.43
CA TYR A 216 -11.18 -14.85 -17.72
C TYR A 216 -9.89 -14.69 -16.91
N HIS A 217 -9.88 -13.94 -15.81
CA HIS A 217 -8.68 -13.85 -14.98
C HIS A 217 -8.87 -14.47 -13.59
N VAL A 218 -8.17 -15.60 -13.42
CA VAL A 218 -7.77 -16.20 -12.13
C VAL A 218 -7.03 -15.19 -11.23
N ILE A 219 -6.63 -14.04 -11.78
CA ILE A 219 -5.82 -12.99 -11.18
C ILE A 219 -6.69 -11.76 -10.93
N LEU A 220 -7.00 -11.50 -9.66
CA LEU A 220 -7.66 -10.30 -9.17
C LEU A 220 -6.73 -9.52 -8.26
N TYR A 221 -6.61 -8.21 -8.47
CA TYR A 221 -6.07 -7.23 -7.51
C TYR A 221 -7.01 -6.03 -7.54
N ALA A 222 -7.78 -5.80 -6.47
CA ALA A 222 -8.88 -4.83 -6.50
C ALA A 222 -8.98 -3.99 -5.23
N GLY A 223 -9.46 -2.77 -5.41
CA GLY A 223 -9.80 -1.82 -4.36
C GLY A 223 -10.04 -0.43 -4.96
N TYR A 224 -9.77 0.63 -4.21
CA TYR A 224 -9.88 1.98 -4.77
C TYR A 224 -8.62 2.37 -5.53
N VAL A 225 -8.67 2.33 -6.86
CA VAL A 225 -7.52 2.65 -7.71
C VAL A 225 -7.36 4.16 -7.88
N PHE A 226 -6.13 4.64 -7.69
CA PHE A 226 -5.71 6.01 -7.97
C PHE A 226 -4.81 6.08 -9.20
N VAL A 227 -4.92 7.20 -9.90
CA VAL A 227 -3.95 7.67 -10.89
C VAL A 227 -3.50 9.06 -10.43
N SER A 228 -2.24 9.18 -10.02
CA SER A 228 -1.71 10.40 -9.42
C SER A 228 -0.21 10.55 -9.71
N SER A 229 0.32 11.74 -9.40
CA SER A 229 1.73 12.07 -9.58
C SER A 229 2.50 12.13 -8.25
N PRO A 230 3.82 11.86 -8.27
CA PRO A 230 4.66 12.05 -7.09
C PRO A 230 4.62 13.50 -6.57
N HIS A 231 4.57 13.67 -5.25
CA HIS A 231 4.60 15.00 -4.65
C HIS A 231 6.02 15.58 -4.78
N ARG A 232 6.19 16.64 -5.56
CA ARG A 232 7.51 17.30 -5.79
C ARG A 232 7.79 18.50 -4.89
N HIS A 233 6.86 18.88 -4.03
CA HIS A 233 7.04 19.96 -3.05
C HIS A 233 7.73 19.46 -1.78
N LYS A 234 8.86 20.08 -1.40
CA LYS A 234 9.74 19.59 -0.31
C LYS A 234 9.11 19.61 1.09
N SER A 235 8.02 20.38 1.28
CA SER A 235 7.26 20.42 2.53
C SER A 235 6.29 19.25 2.70
N SER A 236 6.04 18.46 1.65
CA SER A 236 5.14 17.31 1.75
C SER A 236 5.74 16.22 2.60
N LYS A 237 4.95 15.63 3.51
CA LYS A 237 5.32 14.34 4.13
C LYS A 237 5.50 13.23 3.10
N TRP A 238 4.86 13.38 1.94
CA TRP A 238 4.94 12.45 0.80
C TRP A 238 5.91 12.89 -0.29
N PHE A 239 6.82 13.83 0.00
CA PHE A 239 7.75 14.37 -1.01
C PHE A 239 8.61 13.26 -1.61
N VAL A 240 8.76 13.25 -2.94
CA VAL A 240 9.60 12.29 -3.67
C VAL A 240 10.54 13.03 -4.62
N SER A 241 11.84 12.81 -4.46
CA SER A 241 12.86 13.39 -5.34
C SER A 241 12.98 12.64 -6.67
N LEU A 242 13.48 13.30 -7.73
CA LEU A 242 13.77 12.64 -9.01
C LEU A 242 14.79 11.50 -8.88
N ARG A 243 15.71 11.60 -7.92
CA ARG A 243 16.68 10.55 -7.61
C ARG A 243 16.01 9.29 -7.06
N GLU A 244 14.96 9.48 -6.26
CA GLU A 244 14.17 8.39 -5.70
C GLU A 244 13.23 7.78 -6.74
N TYR A 245 12.53 8.64 -7.50
CA TYR A 245 11.61 8.26 -8.56
C TYR A 245 11.57 9.33 -9.67
N PRO A 246 12.12 9.05 -10.87
CA PRO A 246 12.29 10.06 -11.91
C PRO A 246 11.03 10.29 -12.77
N TYR A 247 10.00 9.45 -12.65
CA TYR A 247 8.83 9.50 -13.54
C TYR A 247 7.77 10.51 -13.09
N ASN A 248 7.00 11.05 -14.04
CA ASN A 248 5.97 12.06 -13.82
C ASN A 248 4.65 11.55 -13.21
N TYR A 249 4.37 10.25 -13.28
CA TYR A 249 3.20 9.64 -12.63
C TYR A 249 3.55 8.30 -12.01
N TRP A 250 2.75 7.92 -11.02
CA TRP A 250 2.76 6.55 -10.51
C TRP A 250 2.04 5.64 -11.52
N PRO A 251 2.42 4.34 -11.62
CA PRO A 251 1.50 3.38 -12.21
C PRO A 251 0.17 3.37 -11.43
N PRO A 252 -0.96 2.99 -12.05
CA PRO A 252 -2.21 2.80 -11.32
C PRO A 252 -1.98 1.89 -10.10
N TYR A 253 -2.47 2.32 -8.94
CA TYR A 253 -2.25 1.64 -7.68
C TYR A 253 -3.53 1.65 -6.84
N VAL A 254 -3.73 0.62 -6.03
CA VAL A 254 -4.82 0.61 -5.05
C VAL A 254 -4.38 1.40 -3.83
N THR A 255 -5.03 2.54 -3.58
CA THR A 255 -4.72 3.38 -2.44
C THR A 255 -5.34 2.81 -1.17
N ALA A 256 -4.79 3.25 -0.03
CA ALA A 256 -5.40 3.24 1.30
C ALA A 256 -5.94 1.88 1.76
N GLY A 257 -5.23 1.30 2.72
CA GLY A 257 -5.79 0.55 3.85
C GLY A 257 -6.67 -0.67 3.60
N SER A 258 -7.20 -0.97 2.42
CA SER A 258 -7.94 -2.21 2.16
C SER A 258 -7.97 -2.55 0.68
N TYR A 259 -7.53 -3.75 0.34
CA TYR A 259 -7.58 -4.31 -1.01
C TYR A 259 -7.71 -5.82 -0.97
N VAL A 260 -8.19 -6.40 -2.07
CA VAL A 260 -8.32 -7.85 -2.22
C VAL A 260 -7.42 -8.35 -3.34
N VAL A 261 -6.80 -9.49 -3.10
CA VAL A 261 -6.07 -10.25 -4.12
C VAL A 261 -6.58 -11.69 -4.18
N SER A 262 -6.69 -12.22 -5.40
CA SER A 262 -6.83 -13.67 -5.61
C SER A 262 -5.55 -14.41 -5.23
N LYS A 263 -5.64 -15.72 -5.00
CA LYS A 263 -4.47 -16.60 -4.79
C LYS A 263 -3.40 -16.45 -5.88
N GLU A 264 -3.76 -16.48 -7.16
CA GLU A 264 -2.75 -16.36 -8.23
C GLU A 264 -2.14 -14.94 -8.31
N ALA A 265 -2.92 -13.90 -8.04
CA ALA A 265 -2.38 -12.54 -7.92
C ALA A 265 -1.40 -12.42 -6.75
N LEU A 266 -1.73 -12.98 -5.57
CA LEU A 266 -0.86 -13.01 -4.40
C LEU A 266 0.51 -13.62 -4.74
N ILE A 267 0.51 -14.82 -5.35
CA ILE A 267 1.71 -15.55 -5.75
C ILE A 267 2.52 -14.72 -6.75
N LYS A 268 1.87 -14.23 -7.82
CA LYS A 268 2.55 -13.50 -8.89
C LYS A 268 3.15 -12.19 -8.38
N MET A 269 2.43 -11.44 -7.55
CA MET A 269 2.90 -10.19 -6.96
C MET A 269 4.06 -10.43 -5.98
N TYR A 270 3.99 -11.45 -5.11
CA TYR A 270 5.07 -11.77 -4.19
C TYR A 270 6.38 -12.09 -4.92
N TYR A 271 6.37 -13.01 -5.88
CA TYR A 271 7.60 -13.34 -6.62
C TYR A 271 8.07 -12.19 -7.51
N THR A 272 7.15 -11.38 -8.04
CA THR A 272 7.53 -10.16 -8.81
C THR A 272 8.22 -9.13 -7.93
N SER A 273 7.81 -9.02 -6.67
CA SER A 273 8.40 -8.04 -5.74
C SER A 273 9.88 -8.35 -5.45
N LEU A 274 10.29 -9.62 -5.47
CA LEU A 274 11.71 -10.02 -5.36
C LEU A 274 12.61 -9.35 -6.42
N TYR A 275 12.03 -9.00 -7.58
CA TYR A 275 12.70 -8.37 -8.73
C TYR A 275 12.28 -6.91 -8.95
N THR A 276 11.62 -6.29 -7.98
CA THR A 276 11.11 -4.91 -8.07
C THR A 276 11.77 -4.08 -6.97
N LYS A 277 12.70 -3.19 -7.33
CA LYS A 277 13.37 -2.26 -6.39
C LYS A 277 12.39 -1.72 -5.34
N HIS A 278 12.73 -1.94 -4.07
CA HIS A 278 11.92 -1.51 -2.94
C HIS A 278 11.55 -0.03 -2.99
N PHE A 279 10.34 0.30 -2.55
CA PHE A 279 9.84 1.67 -2.41
C PHE A 279 9.13 1.84 -1.06
N ARG A 280 9.31 2.98 -0.40
CA ARG A 280 8.89 3.18 1.02
C ARG A 280 7.40 3.41 1.24
N PHE A 281 6.63 3.65 0.17
CA PHE A 281 5.17 3.71 0.22
C PHE A 281 4.65 2.37 -0.29
N ASP A 282 3.93 1.65 0.55
CA ASP A 282 3.50 0.27 0.29
C ASP A 282 2.47 0.19 -0.83
N ASP A 283 1.51 1.12 -0.87
CA ASP A 283 0.53 1.25 -1.95
C ASP A 283 1.18 1.53 -3.31
N ILE A 284 2.11 2.49 -3.38
CA ILE A 284 2.89 2.77 -4.59
C ILE A 284 3.78 1.58 -4.97
N TYR A 285 4.40 0.93 -3.98
CA TYR A 285 5.23 -0.25 -4.22
C TYR A 285 4.41 -1.39 -4.83
N LEU A 286 3.20 -1.65 -4.33
CA LEU A 286 2.29 -2.63 -4.91
C LEU A 286 1.85 -2.25 -6.33
N GLY A 287 1.63 -0.96 -6.63
CA GLY A 287 1.39 -0.49 -7.99
C GLY A 287 2.55 -0.78 -8.95
N LEU A 288 3.80 -0.57 -8.51
CA LEU A 288 5.00 -0.90 -9.28
C LEU A 288 5.14 -2.42 -9.49
N VAL A 289 4.85 -3.20 -8.46
CA VAL A 289 4.84 -4.67 -8.54
C VAL A 289 3.74 -5.15 -9.49
N ALA A 290 2.53 -4.59 -9.42
CA ALA A 290 1.41 -4.95 -10.28
C ALA A 290 1.72 -4.64 -11.76
N LEU A 291 2.27 -3.44 -12.04
CA LEU A 291 2.73 -3.07 -13.38
C LEU A 291 3.74 -4.09 -13.93
N LYS A 292 4.78 -4.42 -13.15
CA LYS A 292 5.79 -5.41 -13.57
C LYS A 292 5.24 -6.84 -13.70
N ALA A 293 4.22 -7.17 -12.91
CA ALA A 293 3.54 -8.46 -12.98
C ALA A 293 2.53 -8.51 -14.16
N GLY A 294 2.31 -7.42 -14.89
CA GLY A 294 1.25 -7.35 -15.90
C GLY A 294 -0.14 -7.56 -15.29
N ILE A 295 -0.35 -7.08 -14.06
CA ILE A 295 -1.63 -7.12 -13.36
C ILE A 295 -2.19 -5.70 -13.33
N GLU A 296 -3.31 -5.49 -14.00
CA GLU A 296 -4.03 -4.23 -13.92
C GLU A 296 -4.89 -4.21 -12.65
N PRO A 297 -4.74 -3.19 -11.78
CA PRO A 297 -5.57 -3.09 -10.59
C PRO A 297 -7.00 -2.74 -10.96
N PHE A 298 -7.96 -3.46 -10.39
CA PHE A 298 -9.38 -3.26 -10.64
C PHE A 298 -9.99 -2.24 -9.68
N HIS A 299 -10.53 -1.15 -10.24
CA HIS A 299 -11.18 -0.10 -9.46
C HIS A 299 -12.57 -0.52 -8.98
N CYS A 300 -12.85 -0.34 -7.70
CA CYS A 300 -14.16 -0.54 -7.10
C CYS A 300 -14.50 0.63 -6.16
N GLU A 301 -15.53 1.38 -6.52
CA GLU A 301 -16.02 2.59 -5.82
C GLU A 301 -16.54 2.30 -4.40
N GLU A 302 -16.86 1.05 -4.11
CA GLU A 302 -17.33 0.58 -2.81
C GLU A 302 -16.21 0.35 -1.79
N PHE A 303 -14.94 0.38 -2.22
CA PHE A 303 -13.78 0.53 -1.34
C PHE A 303 -13.55 2.02 -1.12
N HIS A 304 -13.70 2.52 0.11
CA HIS A 304 -13.52 3.95 0.38
C HIS A 304 -12.19 4.19 1.10
N PHE A 305 -11.26 4.84 0.39
CA PHE A 305 -9.96 5.27 0.92
C PHE A 305 -10.05 6.39 1.97
N TYR A 306 -11.23 7.00 2.09
CA TYR A 306 -11.57 8.04 3.05
C TYR A 306 -12.70 7.56 3.96
N LYS A 307 -12.90 8.25 5.07
CA LYS A 307 -14.06 8.00 5.94
C LYS A 307 -15.35 8.43 5.25
N LYS A 308 -16.06 7.46 4.66
CA LYS A 308 -17.38 7.72 4.10
C LYS A 308 -18.29 8.20 5.22
N LYS A 309 -18.94 9.35 5.05
CA LYS A 309 -19.88 9.89 6.05
C LYS A 309 -20.91 8.82 6.41
N TYR A 310 -20.97 8.46 7.69
CA TYR A 310 -21.85 7.38 8.13
C TYR A 310 -23.31 7.79 8.07
N ASN A 311 -24.09 6.98 7.37
CA ASN A 311 -25.54 6.92 7.45
C ASN A 311 -25.92 5.46 7.18
N PRO A 312 -26.87 4.89 7.94
CA PRO A 312 -27.15 3.46 7.86
C PRO A 312 -27.56 2.94 6.47
N PHE A 313 -28.15 3.78 5.61
CA PHE A 313 -28.56 3.41 4.26
C PHE A 313 -27.41 3.52 3.24
N ASN A 314 -26.52 4.49 3.44
CA ASN A 314 -25.41 4.81 2.52
C ASN A 314 -24.29 3.77 2.61
N TYR A 315 -24.30 2.97 3.68
CA TYR A 315 -23.36 1.89 3.93
C TYR A 315 -23.83 0.53 3.36
N LYS A 316 -25.04 0.46 2.79
CA LYS A 316 -25.62 -0.77 2.22
C LYS A 316 -24.66 -1.52 1.28
N TYR A 317 -23.94 -0.79 0.43
CA TYR A 317 -23.04 -1.35 -0.58
C TYR A 317 -21.55 -1.16 -0.25
N VAL A 318 -21.22 -0.50 0.87
CA VAL A 318 -19.83 -0.25 1.25
C VAL A 318 -19.12 -1.58 1.49
N ILE A 319 -18.01 -1.80 0.80
CA ILE A 319 -17.12 -2.93 1.06
C ILE A 319 -16.16 -2.56 2.19
N SER A 320 -15.49 -1.42 2.06
CA SER A 320 -14.60 -0.89 3.10
C SER A 320 -14.68 0.62 3.23
N SER A 321 -14.36 1.15 4.41
CA SER A 321 -14.33 2.59 4.69
C SER A 321 -13.26 2.90 5.71
N HIS A 322 -12.40 3.87 5.40
CA HIS A 322 -11.28 4.26 6.26
C HIS A 322 -11.73 5.09 7.48
N GLY A 323 -10.87 5.24 8.49
CA GLY A 323 -11.03 6.25 9.54
C GLY A 323 -11.83 5.79 10.76
N TYR A 324 -11.75 4.49 11.06
CA TYR A 324 -12.34 3.84 12.24
C TYR A 324 -11.27 3.59 13.31
N GLN A 325 -10.49 4.63 13.66
CA GLN A 325 -9.47 4.54 14.70
C GLN A 325 -10.06 4.28 16.10
N ASN A 326 -11.32 4.66 16.33
CA ASN A 326 -12.04 4.47 17.59
C ASN A 326 -12.74 3.10 17.59
N PRO A 327 -12.30 2.15 18.44
CA PRO A 327 -12.87 0.79 18.51
C PRO A 327 -14.38 0.78 18.79
N SER A 328 -14.85 1.65 19.69
CA SER A 328 -16.27 1.75 20.04
C SER A 328 -17.12 2.26 18.88
N GLU A 329 -16.58 3.18 18.07
CA GLU A 329 -17.26 3.64 16.86
C GLU A 329 -17.39 2.51 15.83
N LEU A 330 -16.30 1.76 15.59
CA LEU A 330 -16.30 0.60 14.69
C LEU A 330 -17.36 -0.42 15.11
N ILE A 331 -17.35 -0.82 16.39
CA ILE A 331 -18.29 -1.79 16.95
C ILE A 331 -19.74 -1.30 16.78
N LYS A 332 -20.01 -0.03 17.09
CA LYS A 332 -21.36 0.54 16.96
C LYS A 332 -21.83 0.51 15.51
N VAL A 333 -21.03 1.06 14.59
CA VAL A 333 -21.39 1.17 13.17
C VAL A 333 -21.55 -0.21 12.55
N TRP A 334 -20.62 -1.13 12.83
CA TRP A 334 -20.66 -2.47 12.28
C TRP A 334 -21.86 -3.28 12.78
N ASN A 335 -22.19 -3.20 14.06
CA ASN A 335 -23.37 -3.89 14.59
C ASN A 335 -24.68 -3.32 14.03
N GLU A 336 -24.76 -2.01 13.79
CA GLU A 336 -25.93 -1.41 13.12
C GLU A 336 -26.05 -1.87 11.65
N GLN A 337 -24.93 -1.97 10.93
CA GLN A 337 -24.95 -2.50 9.56
C GLN A 337 -25.32 -4.00 9.54
N LYS A 338 -24.81 -4.77 10.50
CA LYS A 338 -25.14 -6.19 10.67
C LYS A 338 -26.63 -6.39 10.94
N SER A 339 -27.24 -5.62 11.85
CA SER A 339 -28.68 -5.75 12.17
C SER A 339 -29.58 -5.41 10.99
N ARG A 340 -29.11 -4.58 10.06
CA ARG A 340 -29.78 -4.26 8.78
C ARG A 340 -29.49 -5.25 7.67
N GLY A 341 -28.62 -6.24 7.92
CA GLY A 341 -28.20 -7.22 6.92
C GLY A 341 -27.23 -6.69 5.88
N TYR A 342 -26.46 -5.64 6.19
CA TYR A 342 -25.44 -5.06 5.28
C TYR A 342 -24.00 -5.41 5.68
N ALA A 343 -23.78 -6.06 6.83
CA ALA A 343 -22.45 -6.49 7.29
C ALA A 343 -22.39 -7.96 7.74
#